data_AF-A0A960H524-F1
#
_entry.id   AF-A0A960H524-F1
#
_cell.length_a   1.000
_cell.length_b   1.000
_cell.length_c   1.000
_cell.angle_alpha   90.00
_cell.angle_beta   90.00
_cell.angle_gamma   90.00
#
_symmetry.space_group_name_H-M   'P 1'
#
loop_
_entity.id
_entity.type
_entity.pdbx_description
1 polymer ?
#
loop_
_entity_poly.entity_id
_entity_poly.type
_entity_poly.pdbx_seq_one_letter_code
_entity_poly.pdbx_strand_id
1 'polypeptide(L)'
;LAQGNLAQSDELSAARDAAVRAVSAAQSNGSADPLGAFTELTQADADLDRLLAAVAEEREATERLGRSYDQALFTAQSRVRSVSDYVDTRRGSVGPEARTRLNEAVRQLQAAQAKKKSNITEAIAHANGAAMLAAQAQQLANNDVQNAQRAYLNRYGGGVGGSSNMGAVIGGIILGNILSGGMGGGGFGGGGWSSTTYGGSQGSSGGGGMLGGGGRF
;
A
#
# COMPACT_ATOMS: atom_id res chain seq x y z
N LEU A 1 -22.55 -12.89 6.36
CA LEU A 1 -21.73 -13.45 5.26
C LEU A 1 -21.93 -14.96 5.12
N ALA A 2 -21.83 -15.78 6.18
CA ALA A 2 -22.02 -17.23 6.07
C ALA A 2 -23.39 -17.70 5.53
N GLN A 3 -24.50 -17.01 5.87
CA GLN A 3 -25.83 -17.37 5.38
C GLN A 3 -26.07 -17.03 3.90
N GLY A 4 -25.43 -15.97 3.37
CA GLY A 4 -25.57 -15.60 1.96
C GLY A 4 -24.86 -16.59 1.03
N ASN A 5 -23.67 -17.04 1.45
CA ASN A 5 -22.87 -17.99 0.69
C ASN A 5 -23.52 -19.40 0.63
N LEU A 6 -24.25 -19.79 1.68
CA LEU A 6 -25.03 -21.03 1.70
C LEU A 6 -26.26 -20.95 0.78
N ALA A 7 -27.00 -19.84 0.82
CA ALA A 7 -28.15 -19.62 -0.05
C ALA A 7 -27.76 -19.59 -1.55
N GLN A 8 -26.66 -18.92 -1.91
CA GLN A 8 -26.13 -18.95 -3.28
C GLN A 8 -25.67 -20.35 -3.71
N SER A 9 -25.07 -21.13 -2.79
CA SER A 9 -24.68 -22.51 -3.09
C SER A 9 -25.89 -23.40 -3.39
N ASP A 10 -26.97 -23.23 -2.63
CA ASP A 10 -28.21 -23.98 -2.82
C ASP A 10 -28.90 -23.58 -4.14
N GLU A 11 -28.95 -22.27 -4.45
CA GLU A 11 -29.47 -21.75 -5.72
C GLU A 11 -28.67 -22.26 -6.94
N LEU A 12 -27.34 -22.24 -6.85
CA LEU A 12 -26.47 -22.74 -7.92
C LEU A 12 -26.63 -24.25 -8.13
N SER A 13 -26.77 -25.02 -7.06
CA SER A 13 -27.06 -26.46 -7.13
C SER A 13 -28.42 -26.72 -7.80
N ALA A 14 -29.44 -25.96 -7.40
CA ALA A 14 -30.78 -26.09 -7.98
C ALA A 14 -30.81 -25.73 -9.47
N ALA A 15 -30.10 -24.68 -9.88
CA ALA A 15 -29.99 -24.28 -11.29
C ALA A 15 -29.23 -25.33 -12.12
N ARG A 16 -28.16 -25.90 -11.57
CA ARG A 16 -27.44 -27.01 -12.19
C ARG A 16 -28.35 -28.23 -12.40
N ASP A 17 -29.13 -28.60 -11.38
CA ASP A 17 -30.05 -29.74 -11.48
C ASP A 17 -31.20 -29.47 -12.46
N ALA A 18 -31.65 -28.22 -12.58
CA ALA A 18 -32.60 -27.80 -13.61
C ALA A 18 -32.01 -27.93 -15.02
N ALA A 19 -30.76 -27.49 -15.24
CA ALA A 19 -30.07 -27.63 -16.52
C ALA A 19 -29.88 -29.12 -16.91
N VAL A 20 -29.50 -29.98 -15.96
CA VAL A 20 -29.39 -31.43 -16.19
C VAL A 20 -30.73 -32.06 -16.57
N ARG A 21 -31.83 -31.63 -15.93
CA ARG A 21 -33.18 -32.07 -16.30
C ARG A 21 -33.58 -31.62 -17.70
N ALA A 22 -33.34 -30.36 -18.05
CA ALA A 22 -33.62 -29.82 -19.39
C ALA A 22 -32.85 -30.58 -20.48
N VAL A 23 -31.57 -30.91 -20.24
CA VAL A 23 -30.76 -31.74 -21.16
C VAL A 23 -31.36 -33.14 -21.29
N SER A 24 -31.74 -33.78 -20.18
CA SER A 24 -32.33 -35.13 -20.20
C SER A 24 -33.68 -35.17 -20.93
N ALA A 25 -34.51 -34.13 -20.74
CA ALA A 25 -35.79 -33.98 -21.42
C ALA A 25 -35.61 -33.76 -22.93
N ALA A 26 -34.67 -32.90 -23.32
CA ALA A 26 -34.32 -32.66 -24.72
C ALA A 26 -33.80 -33.93 -25.41
N GLN A 27 -32.98 -34.74 -24.72
CA GLN A 27 -32.51 -36.03 -25.26
C GLN A 27 -33.63 -37.05 -25.46
N SER A 28 -34.63 -37.04 -24.58
CA SER A 28 -35.72 -38.03 -24.59
C SER A 28 -36.86 -37.65 -25.55
N ASN A 29 -37.19 -36.35 -25.63
CA ASN A 29 -38.40 -35.85 -26.31
C ASN A 29 -38.11 -34.81 -27.40
N GLY A 30 -36.85 -34.43 -27.62
CA GLY A 30 -36.48 -33.33 -28.54
C GLY A 30 -36.81 -33.59 -30.01
N SER A 31 -37.00 -34.84 -30.43
CA SER A 31 -37.50 -35.17 -31.78
C SER A 31 -39.00 -34.93 -31.95
N ALA A 32 -39.77 -34.94 -30.85
CA ALA A 32 -41.21 -34.72 -30.86
C ALA A 32 -41.56 -33.23 -30.70
N ASP A 33 -40.79 -32.50 -29.88
CA ASP A 33 -40.93 -31.04 -29.72
C ASP A 33 -39.54 -30.36 -29.66
N PRO A 34 -38.91 -30.10 -30.82
CA PRO A 34 -37.59 -29.49 -30.87
C PRO A 34 -37.58 -28.03 -30.38
N LEU A 35 -38.68 -27.30 -30.55
CA LEU A 35 -38.76 -25.89 -30.16
C LEU A 35 -38.92 -25.75 -28.64
N GLY A 36 -39.77 -26.58 -28.03
CA GLY A 36 -39.92 -26.64 -26.58
C GLY A 36 -38.62 -27.04 -25.89
N ALA A 37 -37.96 -28.10 -26.38
CA ALA A 37 -36.67 -28.55 -25.86
C ALA A 37 -35.58 -27.47 -25.96
N PHE A 38 -35.50 -26.75 -27.08
CA PHE A 38 -34.56 -25.63 -27.24
C PHE A 38 -34.87 -24.48 -26.28
N THR A 39 -36.14 -24.15 -26.10
CA THR A 39 -36.58 -23.07 -25.20
C THR A 39 -36.23 -23.39 -23.75
N GLU A 40 -36.50 -24.62 -23.29
CA GLU A 40 -36.19 -25.07 -21.93
C GLU A 40 -34.68 -25.09 -21.66
N LEU A 41 -33.89 -25.59 -22.62
CA LEU A 41 -32.42 -25.56 -22.54
C LEU A 41 -31.89 -24.13 -22.46
N THR A 42 -32.35 -23.24 -23.34
CA THR A 42 -31.90 -21.84 -23.38
C THR A 42 -32.25 -21.12 -22.07
N GLN A 43 -33.41 -21.40 -21.49
CA GLN A 43 -33.82 -20.81 -20.23
C GLN A 43 -32.96 -21.32 -19.07
N ALA A 44 -32.73 -22.63 -18.98
CA ALA A 44 -31.91 -23.21 -17.92
C ALA A 44 -30.43 -22.76 -18.01
N ASP A 45 -29.90 -22.62 -19.23
CA ASP A 45 -28.57 -22.08 -19.51
C ASP A 45 -28.46 -20.62 -19.06
N ALA A 46 -29.40 -19.76 -19.49
CA ALA A 46 -29.45 -18.36 -19.10
C ALA A 46 -29.59 -18.15 -17.59
N ASP A 47 -30.30 -19.04 -16.89
CA ASP A 47 -30.43 -19.02 -15.43
C ASP A 47 -29.12 -19.42 -14.73
N LEU A 48 -28.46 -20.48 -15.21
CA LEU A 48 -27.17 -20.93 -14.68
C LEU A 48 -26.07 -19.88 -14.90
N ASP A 49 -25.99 -19.32 -16.10
CA ASP A 49 -24.99 -18.30 -16.46
C ASP A 49 -25.13 -17.04 -15.59
N ARG A 50 -26.36 -16.61 -15.32
CA ARG A 50 -26.62 -15.46 -14.43
C ARG A 50 -26.06 -15.70 -13.02
N LEU A 51 -26.27 -16.90 -12.47
CA LEU A 51 -25.77 -17.25 -11.14
C LEU A 51 -24.25 -17.40 -11.13
N LEU A 52 -23.67 -18.03 -12.16
CA LEU A 52 -22.22 -18.15 -12.30
C LEU A 52 -21.55 -16.78 -12.41
N ALA A 53 -22.14 -15.85 -13.16
CA ALA A 53 -21.64 -14.48 -13.26
C ALA A 53 -21.63 -13.77 -11.89
N ALA A 54 -22.70 -13.89 -11.11
CA ALA A 54 -22.77 -13.31 -9.76
C ALA A 54 -21.71 -13.90 -8.80
N VAL A 55 -21.51 -15.22 -8.83
CA VAL A 55 -20.49 -15.89 -8.01
C VAL A 55 -19.08 -15.48 -8.43
N ALA A 56 -18.84 -15.36 -9.74
CA ALA A 56 -17.55 -14.91 -10.25
C ALA A 56 -17.22 -13.46 -9.81
N GLU A 57 -18.20 -12.56 -9.86
CA GLU A 57 -18.05 -11.18 -9.39
C GLU A 57 -17.72 -11.12 -7.89
N GLU A 58 -18.44 -11.87 -7.06
CA GLU A 58 -18.21 -11.92 -5.62
C GLU A 58 -16.82 -12.48 -5.28
N ARG A 59 -16.38 -13.51 -6.00
CA ARG A 59 -15.03 -14.07 -5.86
C ARG A 59 -13.98 -13.03 -6.22
N GLU A 60 -14.13 -12.35 -7.36
CA GLU A 60 -13.19 -11.30 -7.76
C GLU A 60 -13.16 -10.14 -6.76
N ALA A 61 -14.32 -9.72 -6.24
CA ALA A 61 -14.40 -8.71 -5.19
C ALA A 61 -13.64 -9.15 -3.92
N THR A 62 -13.82 -10.40 -3.49
CA THR A 62 -13.12 -10.97 -2.33
C THR A 62 -11.61 -11.03 -2.55
N GLU A 63 -11.16 -11.46 -3.74
CA GLU A 63 -9.74 -11.51 -4.10
C GLU A 63 -9.12 -10.10 -4.17
N ARG A 64 -9.86 -9.10 -4.68
CA ARG A 64 -9.45 -7.69 -4.67
C ARG A 64 -9.30 -7.16 -3.23
N LEU A 65 -10.25 -7.44 -2.35
CA LEU A 65 -10.15 -7.07 -0.93
C LEU A 65 -8.98 -7.77 -0.23
N GLY A 66 -8.76 -9.06 -0.52
CA GLY A 66 -7.61 -9.83 -0.03
C GLY A 66 -6.27 -9.16 -0.36
N ARG A 67 -6.06 -8.81 -1.64
CA ARG A 67 -4.86 -8.11 -2.10
C ARG A 67 -4.69 -6.74 -1.42
N SER A 68 -5.77 -5.98 -1.31
CA SER A 68 -5.77 -4.67 -0.62
C SER A 68 -5.37 -4.80 0.85
N TYR A 69 -5.91 -5.81 1.54
CA TYR A 69 -5.55 -6.12 2.92
C TYR A 69 -4.07 -6.47 3.08
N ASP A 70 -3.55 -7.39 2.25
CA ASP A 70 -2.16 -7.82 2.37
C ASP A 70 -1.20 -6.64 2.10
N GLN A 71 -1.50 -5.77 1.14
CA GLN A 71 -0.72 -4.55 0.89
C GLN A 71 -0.77 -3.56 2.04
N ALA A 72 -1.96 -3.30 2.61
CA ALA A 72 -2.13 -2.41 3.76
C ALA A 72 -1.41 -2.96 5.00
N LEU A 73 -1.54 -4.26 5.26
CA LEU A 73 -0.89 -4.93 6.39
C LEU A 73 0.63 -4.89 6.26
N PHE A 74 1.19 -5.20 5.08
CA PHE A 74 2.62 -5.13 4.83
C PHE A 74 3.17 -3.72 5.07
N THR A 75 2.47 -2.71 4.56
CA THR A 75 2.84 -1.31 4.74
C THR A 75 2.84 -0.91 6.23
N ALA A 76 1.80 -1.31 6.97
CA ALA A 76 1.69 -1.03 8.39
C ALA A 76 2.79 -1.73 9.20
N GLN A 77 3.04 -3.02 8.95
CA GLN A 77 4.09 -3.81 9.61
C GLN A 77 5.48 -3.20 9.38
N SER A 78 5.80 -2.84 8.15
CA SER A 78 7.07 -2.21 7.79
C SER A 78 7.27 -0.89 8.53
N ARG A 79 6.25 -0.02 8.55
CA ARG A 79 6.31 1.27 9.25
C ARG A 79 6.44 1.09 10.76
N VAL A 80 5.60 0.26 11.38
CA VAL A 80 5.63 0.02 12.83
C VAL A 80 7.00 -0.51 13.24
N ARG A 81 7.56 -1.47 12.50
CA ARG A 81 8.91 -2.00 12.77
C ARG A 81 9.98 -0.92 12.64
N SER A 82 10.00 -0.19 11.53
CA SER A 82 10.99 0.89 11.30
C SER A 82 10.96 1.96 12.40
N VAL A 83 9.76 2.38 12.82
CA VAL A 83 9.60 3.35 13.91
C VAL A 83 10.03 2.75 15.24
N SER A 84 9.70 1.49 15.52
CA SER A 84 10.17 0.81 16.74
C SER A 84 11.69 0.80 16.81
N ASP A 85 12.37 0.39 15.74
CA ASP A 85 13.84 0.35 15.67
C ASP A 85 14.44 1.76 15.85
N TYR A 86 13.82 2.78 15.25
CA TYR A 86 14.24 4.18 15.40
C TYR A 86 14.12 4.67 16.85
N VAL A 87 13.00 4.38 17.51
CA VAL A 87 12.74 4.75 18.91
C VAL A 87 13.68 3.98 19.85
N ASP A 88 13.92 2.70 19.60
CA ASP A 88 14.75 1.83 20.43
C ASP A 88 16.22 2.24 20.46
N THR A 89 16.75 2.67 19.31
CA THR A 89 18.13 3.17 19.20
C THR A 89 18.30 4.57 19.82
N ARG A 90 17.19 5.29 20.08
CA ARG A 90 17.19 6.70 20.54
C ARG A 90 16.34 6.90 21.80
N ARG A 91 16.25 5.88 22.66
CA ARG A 91 15.42 5.88 23.88
C ARG A 91 15.71 7.03 24.85
N GLY A 92 16.89 7.64 24.81
CA GLY A 92 17.22 8.81 25.65
C GLY A 92 16.65 10.13 25.10
N SER A 93 16.39 10.21 23.79
CA SER A 93 16.01 11.45 23.11
C SER A 93 14.57 11.45 22.61
N VAL A 94 13.89 10.29 22.56
CA VAL A 94 12.49 10.18 22.14
C VAL A 94 11.55 10.26 23.34
N GLY A 95 10.57 11.15 23.27
CA GLY A 95 9.59 11.44 24.32
C GLY A 95 8.44 10.42 24.45
N PRO A 96 7.60 10.57 25.49
CA PRO A 96 6.51 9.64 25.79
C PRO A 96 5.35 9.69 24.79
N GLU A 97 5.11 10.81 24.12
CA GLU A 97 4.03 10.96 23.14
C GLU A 97 4.28 10.08 21.90
N ALA A 98 5.50 10.12 21.35
CA ALA A 98 5.90 9.28 20.23
C ALA A 98 5.73 7.78 20.55
N ARG A 99 6.11 7.37 21.77
CA ARG A 99 5.95 5.98 22.24
C ARG A 99 4.49 5.59 22.40
N THR A 100 3.67 6.49 22.91
CA THR A 100 2.22 6.26 23.04
C THR A 100 1.59 6.03 21.67
N ARG A 101 1.92 6.88 20.68
CA ARG A 101 1.45 6.72 19.30
C ARG A 101 1.92 5.42 18.66
N LEU A 102 3.17 5.01 18.90
CA LEU A 102 3.71 3.73 18.41
C LEU A 102 2.95 2.54 19.03
N ASN A 103 2.69 2.57 20.34
CA ASN A 103 1.94 1.51 21.00
C ASN A 103 0.51 1.40 20.45
N GLU A 104 -0.14 2.53 20.18
CA GLU A 104 -1.47 2.52 19.54
C GLU A 104 -1.42 1.98 18.11
N ALA A 105 -0.37 2.29 17.34
CA ALA A 105 -0.15 1.70 16.03
C ALA A 105 -0.04 0.16 16.11
N VAL A 106 0.68 -0.36 17.11
CA VAL A 106 0.79 -1.81 17.35
C VAL A 106 -0.57 -2.43 17.69
N ARG A 107 -1.39 -1.79 18.53
CA ARG A 107 -2.76 -2.27 18.83
C ARG A 107 -3.62 -2.34 17.59
N GLN A 108 -3.61 -1.30 16.75
CA GLN A 108 -4.35 -1.28 15.49
C GLN A 108 -3.90 -2.38 14.54
N LEU A 109 -2.59 -2.65 14.48
CA LEU A 109 -2.04 -3.74 13.66
C LEU A 109 -2.50 -5.13 14.13
N GLN A 110 -2.62 -5.34 15.44
CA GLN A 110 -3.20 -6.56 16.00
C GLN A 110 -4.70 -6.66 15.70
N ALA A 111 -5.45 -5.56 15.83
CA ALA A 111 -6.87 -5.51 15.48
C ALA A 111 -7.10 -5.86 14.00
N ALA A 112 -6.25 -5.36 13.09
CA ALA A 112 -6.28 -5.70 11.67
C ALA A 112 -6.12 -7.21 11.43
N GLN A 113 -5.23 -7.88 12.16
CA GLN A 113 -5.03 -9.33 12.03
C GLN A 113 -6.22 -10.11 12.58
N ALA A 114 -6.77 -9.69 13.73
CA ALA A 114 -7.92 -10.33 14.35
C ALA A 114 -9.19 -10.23 13.48
N LYS A 115 -9.36 -9.11 12.77
CA LYS A 115 -10.52 -8.85 11.91
C LYS A 115 -10.43 -9.50 10.53
N LYS A 116 -9.25 -9.94 10.08
CA LYS A 116 -9.04 -10.54 8.74
C LYS A 116 -10.10 -11.58 8.35
N LYS A 117 -10.46 -12.47 9.28
CA LYS A 117 -11.39 -13.59 9.02
C LYS A 117 -12.87 -13.23 9.15
N SER A 118 -13.21 -12.19 9.92
CA SER A 118 -14.60 -11.84 10.24
C SER A 118 -15.10 -10.62 9.47
N ASN A 119 -14.24 -9.63 9.25
CA ASN A 119 -14.54 -8.42 8.48
C ASN A 119 -13.25 -7.85 7.86
N ILE A 120 -12.99 -8.21 6.61
CA ILE A 120 -11.77 -7.78 5.89
C ILE A 120 -11.73 -6.26 5.65
N THR A 121 -12.88 -5.61 5.49
CA THR A 121 -12.95 -4.16 5.30
C THR A 121 -12.52 -3.42 6.57
N GLU A 122 -13.01 -3.84 7.74
CA GLU A 122 -12.51 -3.33 9.03
C GLU A 122 -11.02 -3.66 9.22
N ALA A 123 -10.58 -4.85 8.79
CA ALA A 123 -9.18 -5.25 8.87
C ALA A 123 -8.25 -4.31 8.07
N ILE A 124 -8.66 -3.92 6.86
CA ILE A 124 -7.97 -2.93 6.02
C ILE A 124 -7.94 -1.56 6.73
N ALA A 125 -9.07 -1.12 7.28
CA ALA A 125 -9.16 0.16 7.98
C ALA A 125 -8.20 0.22 9.19
N HIS A 126 -8.15 -0.84 10.00
CA HIS A 126 -7.21 -0.96 11.11
C HIS A 126 -5.74 -0.95 10.65
N ALA A 127 -5.41 -1.66 9.56
CA ALA A 127 -4.05 -1.67 9.01
C ALA A 127 -3.63 -0.27 8.54
N ASN A 128 -4.50 0.44 7.82
CA ASN A 128 -4.25 1.83 7.41
C ASN A 128 -4.12 2.77 8.62
N GLY A 129 -4.96 2.60 9.64
CA GLY A 129 -4.89 3.32 10.90
C GLY A 129 -3.54 3.12 11.61
N ALA A 130 -3.06 1.88 11.69
CA ALA A 130 -1.74 1.56 12.22
C ALA A 130 -0.63 2.27 11.46
N ALA A 131 -0.69 2.28 10.12
CA ALA A 131 0.29 2.97 9.27
C ALA A 131 0.32 4.48 9.53
N MET A 132 -0.85 5.11 9.69
CA MET A 132 -0.97 6.54 10.02
C MET A 132 -0.41 6.87 11.41
N LEU A 133 -0.74 6.07 12.43
CA LEU A 133 -0.23 6.25 13.79
C LEU A 133 1.29 6.07 13.85
N ALA A 134 1.84 5.10 13.12
CA ALA A 134 3.28 4.91 12.99
C ALA A 134 3.94 6.13 12.34
N ALA A 135 3.33 6.72 11.31
CA ALA A 135 3.85 7.95 10.70
C ALA A 135 3.85 9.13 11.68
N GLN A 136 2.78 9.30 12.47
CA GLN A 136 2.72 10.32 13.53
C GLN A 136 3.78 10.09 14.60
N ALA A 137 3.96 8.84 15.03
CA ALA A 137 5.00 8.46 16.00
C ALA A 137 6.41 8.80 15.48
N GLN A 138 6.69 8.55 14.18
CA GLN A 138 7.96 8.93 13.56
C GLN A 138 8.17 10.44 13.58
N GLN A 139 7.15 11.23 13.23
CA GLN A 139 7.25 12.69 13.21
C GLN A 139 7.56 13.24 14.61
N LEU A 140 6.86 12.76 15.63
CA LEU A 140 7.13 13.13 17.02
C LEU A 140 8.54 12.72 17.44
N ALA A 141 8.95 11.48 17.16
CA ALA A 141 10.28 10.98 17.50
C ALA A 141 11.40 11.78 16.81
N ASN A 142 11.19 12.20 15.55
CA ASN A 142 12.14 13.05 14.83
C ASN A 142 12.28 14.43 15.50
N ASN A 143 11.15 15.05 15.87
CA ASN A 143 11.15 16.35 16.55
C ASN A 143 11.83 16.26 17.91
N ASP A 144 11.56 15.21 18.69
CA ASP A 144 12.17 14.99 20.00
C ASP A 144 13.70 14.85 19.90
N VAL A 145 14.19 14.08 18.93
CA VAL A 145 15.63 13.89 18.69
C VAL A 145 16.30 15.20 18.27
N GLN A 146 15.67 15.98 17.39
CA GLN A 146 16.19 17.29 17.00
C GLN A 146 16.25 18.26 18.19
N ASN A 147 15.22 18.27 19.03
CA ASN A 147 15.17 19.11 20.22
C ASN A 147 16.23 18.70 21.24
N ALA A 148 16.42 17.40 21.47
CA ALA A 148 17.47 16.86 22.33
C ALA A 148 18.87 17.24 21.82
N GLN A 149 19.11 17.17 20.50
CA GLN A 149 20.38 17.56 19.90
C GLN A 149 20.67 19.05 20.07
N ARG A 150 19.68 19.94 19.87
CA ARG A 150 19.83 21.39 20.13
C ARG A 150 20.12 21.67 21.61
N ALA A 151 19.43 20.99 22.52
CA ALA A 151 19.66 21.14 23.95
C ALA A 151 21.08 20.70 24.37
N TYR A 152 21.58 19.61 23.77
CA TYR A 152 22.95 19.13 24.02
C TYR A 152 24.00 20.14 23.54
N LEU A 153 23.84 20.70 22.33
CA LEU A 153 24.74 21.72 21.77
C LEU A 153 24.72 23.01 22.60
N ASN A 154 23.56 23.47 23.06
CA ASN A 154 23.48 24.66 23.91
C ASN A 154 24.13 24.46 25.27
N ARG A 155 24.14 23.22 25.80
CA ARG A 155 24.72 22.91 27.11
C ARG A 155 26.23 22.69 27.10
N TYR A 156 26.79 22.16 26.01
CA TYR A 156 28.23 21.87 25.88
C TYR A 156 28.97 22.83 24.92
N GLY A 157 28.26 23.61 24.11
CA GLY A 157 28.82 24.66 23.23
C GLY A 157 28.61 26.09 23.76
N GLY A 158 27.92 26.26 24.89
CA GLY A 158 27.60 27.57 25.49
C GLY A 158 28.50 27.99 26.65
N GLY A 159 29.78 27.59 26.64
CA GLY A 159 30.67 27.69 27.80
C GLY A 159 32.10 28.13 27.51
N VAL A 160 32.34 29.09 26.61
CA VAL A 160 33.52 29.97 26.65
C VAL A 160 33.14 31.36 26.11
N GLY A 161 33.10 32.36 27.00
CA GLY A 161 33.26 33.81 26.74
C GLY A 161 32.26 34.47 25.79
N GLY A 162 31.50 35.50 26.16
CA GLY A 162 32.00 36.61 26.94
C GLY A 162 33.20 37.30 26.28
N SER A 163 33.14 37.69 25.00
CA SER A 163 33.90 38.83 24.49
C SER A 163 33.51 39.23 23.07
N SER A 164 33.24 40.52 22.93
CA SER A 164 33.36 41.39 21.78
C SER A 164 34.29 40.92 20.64
N ASN A 165 33.89 41.21 19.40
CA ASN A 165 34.78 41.61 18.29
C ASN A 165 36.13 40.88 18.14
N MET A 166 36.20 39.78 17.40
CA MET A 166 37.39 39.38 16.60
C MET A 166 36.97 38.18 15.73
N GLY A 167 36.99 38.21 14.40
CA GLY A 167 38.00 38.84 13.55
C GLY A 167 39.22 37.94 13.49
N ALA A 168 39.16 36.92 12.63
CA ALA A 168 40.29 36.17 12.07
C ALA A 168 41.07 35.19 12.97
N VAL A 169 41.66 34.21 12.26
CA VAL A 169 42.90 33.46 12.51
C VAL A 169 43.01 32.42 13.66
N ILE A 170 43.33 31.19 13.21
CA ILE A 170 44.45 30.33 13.68
C ILE A 170 44.25 29.44 14.93
N GLY A 171 44.48 28.14 14.70
CA GLY A 171 44.87 27.13 15.70
C GLY A 171 44.40 25.73 15.25
N GLY A 172 45.15 24.88 14.53
CA GLY A 172 46.59 24.72 14.45
C GLY A 172 47.07 23.65 15.43
N ILE A 173 47.04 22.37 15.03
CA ILE A 173 48.10 21.37 15.29
C ILE A 173 48.02 20.31 14.18
N ILE A 174 49.16 20.15 13.53
CA ILE A 174 49.49 19.33 12.38
C ILE A 174 50.00 17.98 12.90
N LEU A 175 49.46 16.85 12.42
CA LEU A 175 50.13 15.55 12.47
C LEU A 175 49.70 14.66 11.28
N GLY A 176 50.59 14.55 10.29
CA GLY A 176 50.84 13.27 9.59
C GLY A 176 50.22 13.03 8.21
N ASN A 177 51.11 13.00 7.20
CA ASN A 177 51.03 12.28 5.90
C ASN A 177 50.18 12.98 4.81
N ILE A 178 50.73 13.68 3.80
CA ILE A 178 51.74 13.30 2.78
C ILE A 178 51.46 11.92 2.16
N LEU A 179 50.61 11.92 1.13
CA LEU A 179 50.64 11.08 -0.08
C LEU A 179 49.58 11.70 -1.03
N SER A 180 49.91 12.67 -1.88
CA SER A 180 50.53 12.49 -3.21
C SER A 180 50.00 11.26 -3.97
N GLY A 181 49.19 11.51 -4.99
CA GLY A 181 49.21 10.73 -6.23
C GLY A 181 48.23 9.58 -6.35
N GLY A 182 47.17 9.81 -7.15
CA GLY A 182 46.87 8.92 -8.28
C GLY A 182 45.98 7.69 -8.05
N MET A 183 44.90 7.67 -8.84
CA MET A 183 44.33 6.49 -9.52
C MET A 183 43.38 5.55 -8.75
N GLY A 184 42.20 5.37 -9.34
CA GLY A 184 41.26 4.27 -9.10
C GLY A 184 40.21 4.61 -8.03
N GLY A 185 38.91 4.48 -8.23
CA GLY A 185 38.14 3.68 -9.18
C GLY A 185 36.89 3.20 -8.43
N GLY A 186 35.73 3.22 -9.09
CA GLY A 186 34.45 2.68 -8.57
C GLY A 186 33.73 3.65 -7.64
N GLY A 187 32.47 4.06 -7.88
CA GLY A 187 31.39 3.30 -8.47
C GLY A 187 30.50 2.73 -7.37
N PHE A 188 29.76 3.57 -6.65
CA PHE A 188 28.54 3.24 -5.89
C PHE A 188 27.74 4.57 -5.81
N GLY A 189 26.59 4.76 -6.46
CA GLY A 189 25.47 3.85 -6.55
C GLY A 189 24.47 4.11 -5.42
N GLY A 190 24.08 5.37 -5.20
CA GLY A 190 23.09 5.77 -4.19
C GLY A 190 21.78 6.15 -4.87
N GLY A 191 20.88 5.17 -5.00
CA GLY A 191 19.55 5.32 -5.60
C GLY A 191 18.69 6.33 -4.83
N GLY A 192 18.29 7.39 -5.54
CA GLY A 192 17.21 8.29 -5.10
C GLY A 192 15.87 7.56 -5.20
N TRP A 193 15.15 7.53 -4.09
CA TRP A 193 13.80 7.00 -4.03
C TRP A 193 12.86 8.05 -4.61
N SER A 194 12.49 7.91 -5.89
CA SER A 194 11.42 8.70 -6.48
C SER A 194 10.08 8.18 -5.97
N SER A 195 9.28 9.08 -5.41
CA SER A 195 7.88 8.86 -5.06
C SER A 195 7.06 8.43 -6.28
N THR A 196 6.39 7.29 -6.17
CA THR A 196 5.36 6.85 -7.11
C THR A 196 4.16 7.78 -7.00
N THR A 197 4.07 8.77 -7.87
CA THR A 197 2.82 9.48 -8.17
C THR A 197 2.00 8.61 -9.11
N TYR A 198 0.83 8.24 -8.64
CA TYR A 198 -0.28 7.68 -9.40
C TYR A 198 -0.87 8.77 -10.28
N GLY A 199 -1.07 8.53 -11.57
CA GLY A 199 -1.86 9.43 -12.41
C GLY A 199 -1.62 9.32 -13.91
N GLY A 200 -2.54 8.64 -14.59
CA GLY A 200 -3.04 9.10 -15.89
C GLY A 200 -2.29 8.65 -17.14
N SER A 201 -2.72 7.51 -17.67
CA SER A 201 -2.72 7.27 -19.11
C SER A 201 -3.51 8.38 -19.82
N GLN A 202 -2.92 9.03 -20.81
CA GLN A 202 -3.65 9.46 -22.01
C GLN A 202 -2.69 9.43 -23.20
N GLY A 203 -2.74 8.32 -23.95
CA GLY A 203 -2.27 8.32 -25.32
C GLY A 203 -3.14 9.22 -26.18
N SER A 204 -2.51 10.05 -27.00
CA SER A 204 -3.08 10.44 -28.28
C SER A 204 -1.95 10.61 -29.28
N SER A 205 -1.87 9.62 -30.16
CA SER A 205 -1.23 9.68 -31.47
C SER A 205 -1.87 10.78 -32.32
N GLY A 206 -1.06 11.59 -33.01
CA GLY A 206 -1.57 12.31 -34.18
C GLY A 206 -0.78 13.55 -34.57
N GLY A 207 -0.18 13.50 -35.77
CA GLY A 207 0.13 14.66 -36.62
C GLY A 207 1.37 15.45 -36.20
N GLY A 208 2.44 15.46 -36.99
CA GLY A 208 2.53 16.29 -38.20
C GLY A 208 2.96 17.70 -37.77
N GLY A 209 4.21 18.11 -37.90
CA GLY A 209 4.87 18.28 -39.19
C GLY A 209 4.73 19.74 -39.61
N MET A 210 5.74 20.54 -39.25
CA MET A 210 6.31 21.69 -39.98
C MET A 210 5.41 22.89 -40.40
N LEU A 211 6.09 24.05 -40.47
CA LEU A 211 5.74 25.30 -41.18
C LEU A 211 4.77 26.23 -40.42
N GLY A 212 5.10 27.47 -40.07
CA GLY A 212 6.07 28.39 -40.67
C GLY A 212 5.38 29.34 -41.64
N GLY A 213 5.12 30.57 -41.18
CA GLY A 213 5.17 31.77 -42.03
C GLY A 213 3.90 32.20 -42.75
N GLY A 214 3.36 33.33 -42.31
CA GLY A 214 3.19 34.50 -43.18
C GLY A 214 1.99 34.54 -44.12
N GLY A 215 0.92 35.21 -43.68
CA GLY A 215 -0.12 35.71 -44.56
C GLY A 215 0.39 36.81 -45.51
N ARG A 216 -0.13 36.78 -46.74
CA ARG A 216 -0.28 37.92 -47.65
C ARG A 216 -1.17 37.53 -48.82
N PHE A 217 -1.99 38.51 -49.22
CA PHE A 217 -2.94 38.58 -50.34
C PHE A 217 -4.31 37.97 -50.10
#